data_AF-A0A524D6D4-F1
#
_entry.id   AF-A0A524D6D4-F1
#
_cell.length_a   1.000
_cell.length_b   1.000
_cell.length_c   1.000
_cell.angle_alpha   90.00
_cell.angle_beta   90.00
_cell.angle_gamma   90.00
#
_symmetry.space_group_name_H-M   'P 1'
#
loop_
_entity.id
_entity.type
_entity.pdbx_description
1 polymer ?
#
loop_
_entity_poly.entity_id
_entity_poly.type
_entity_poly.pdbx_seq_one_letter_code
_entity_poly.pdbx_strand_id
1 'polypeptide(L)'
;MQDLLADFMNWFIMTFQVVRYRPYAPLFIMLVSVSVSTLSNLAMKKFTDMRRLNRYQQEIKQFREMEKEAQKTQNEKLLRKVKRRKAYIENIQRGMLGARCKPSLLFIIPFMLIFSVLRGFYSEAGADIIVAVLPFDAHQLLPFITGMLGKPVAGGFGMTFWSFYFLLGLGLSSILQRIMGTQVMTS
;
A
#
# COMPACT_ATOMS: atom_id res chain seq x y z
N MET A 1 -4.44 -5.49 -37.99
CA MET A 1 -3.35 -6.16 -37.25
C MET A 1 -4.03 -6.98 -36.17
N GLN A 2 -3.74 -8.28 -36.06
CA GLN A 2 -4.26 -9.08 -34.95
C GLN A 2 -3.73 -8.45 -33.66
N ASP A 3 -4.63 -7.99 -32.79
CA ASP A 3 -4.26 -7.41 -31.51
C ASP A 3 -3.77 -8.56 -30.62
N LEU A 4 -2.49 -8.92 -30.75
CA LEU A 4 -1.84 -9.98 -29.98
C LEU A 4 -2.09 -9.85 -28.47
N LEU A 5 -2.22 -8.62 -27.98
CA LEU A 5 -2.60 -8.34 -26.60
C LEU A 5 -4.06 -8.70 -26.31
N ALA A 6 -5.00 -8.40 -27.20
CA ALA A 6 -6.39 -8.79 -27.04
C ALA A 6 -6.55 -10.32 -27.09
N ASP A 7 -5.86 -10.98 -28.02
CA ASP A 7 -5.86 -12.44 -28.14
C ASP A 7 -5.25 -13.12 -26.91
N PHE A 8 -4.14 -12.58 -26.39
CA PHE A 8 -3.54 -13.02 -25.13
C PHE A 8 -4.51 -12.82 -23.95
N MET A 9 -5.16 -11.65 -23.86
CA MET A 9 -6.12 -11.37 -22.79
C MET A 9 -7.33 -12.30 -22.85
N ASN A 10 -7.83 -12.60 -24.04
CA ASN A 10 -8.94 -13.55 -24.23
C ASN A 10 -8.54 -14.97 -23.83
N TRP A 11 -7.36 -15.42 -24.24
CA TRP A 11 -6.81 -16.72 -23.81
C TRP A 11 -6.62 -16.78 -22.28
N PHE A 12 -6.09 -15.72 -21.68
CA PHE A 12 -5.88 -15.61 -20.24
C PHE A 12 -7.22 -15.64 -19.48
N ILE A 13 -8.21 -14.88 -19.96
CA ILE A 13 -9.58 -14.87 -19.43
C ILE A 13 -10.20 -16.26 -19.50
N MET A 14 -10.09 -16.95 -20.64
CA MET A 14 -10.68 -18.26 -20.86
C MET A 14 -10.03 -19.33 -19.98
N THR A 15 -8.71 -19.23 -19.77
CA THR A 15 -7.95 -20.16 -18.91
C THR A 15 -8.30 -19.99 -17.43
N PHE A 16 -8.47 -18.75 -16.96
CA PHE A 16 -8.69 -18.44 -15.53
C PHE A 16 -10.15 -18.08 -15.19
N GLN A 17 -11.11 -18.44 -16.04
CA GLN A 17 -12.54 -18.10 -15.87
C GLN A 17 -13.14 -18.52 -14.52
N VAL A 18 -12.70 -19.64 -13.95
CA VAL A 18 -13.16 -20.16 -12.63
C VAL A 18 -12.85 -19.17 -11.50
N VAL A 19 -11.80 -18.38 -11.67
CA VAL A 19 -11.26 -17.46 -10.66
C VAL A 19 -11.81 -16.04 -10.82
N ARG A 20 -12.59 -15.81 -11.88
CA ARG A 20 -13.17 -14.51 -12.20
C ARG A 20 -14.41 -14.20 -11.37
N TYR A 21 -15.15 -15.23 -10.96
CA TYR A 21 -16.41 -15.10 -10.25
C TYR A 21 -16.32 -15.57 -8.79
N ARG A 22 -17.26 -15.09 -7.97
CA ARG A 22 -17.45 -15.54 -6.58
C ARG A 22 -17.85 -17.02 -6.59
N PRO A 23 -17.38 -17.85 -5.64
CA PRO A 23 -16.63 -17.52 -4.42
C PRO A 23 -15.09 -17.60 -4.54
N TYR A 24 -14.55 -18.01 -5.68
CA TYR A 24 -13.10 -18.25 -5.83
C TYR A 24 -12.29 -16.95 -6.03
N ALA A 25 -12.93 -15.92 -6.57
CA ALA A 25 -12.26 -14.66 -6.89
C ALA A 25 -11.63 -13.94 -5.67
N PRO A 26 -12.29 -13.83 -4.49
CA PRO A 26 -11.65 -13.30 -3.28
C PRO A 26 -10.40 -14.06 -2.83
N LEU A 27 -10.44 -15.40 -2.88
CA LEU A 27 -9.31 -16.26 -2.45
C LEU A 27 -8.09 -16.05 -3.33
N PHE A 28 -8.30 -15.96 -4.64
CA PHE A 28 -7.21 -15.70 -5.57
C PHE A 28 -6.64 -14.30 -5.42
N ILE A 29 -7.47 -13.26 -5.27
CA ILE A 29 -6.96 -11.91 -5.01
C ILE A 29 -6.17 -11.88 -3.71
N MET A 30 -6.62 -12.59 -2.68
CA MET A 30 -5.87 -12.70 -1.43
C MET A 30 -4.49 -13.33 -1.66
N LEU A 31 -4.41 -14.43 -2.41
CA LEU A 31 -3.15 -15.10 -2.73
C LEU A 31 -2.22 -14.20 -3.56
N VAL A 32 -2.76 -13.51 -4.58
CA VAL A 32 -2.01 -12.54 -5.39
C VAL A 32 -1.52 -11.38 -4.52
N SER A 33 -2.37 -10.84 -3.64
CA SER A 33 -2.02 -9.74 -2.74
C SER A 33 -0.90 -10.12 -1.78
N VAL A 34 -0.96 -11.30 -1.17
CA VAL A 34 0.11 -11.83 -0.31
C VAL A 34 1.42 -12.00 -1.09
N SER A 35 1.35 -12.56 -2.30
CA SER A 35 2.52 -12.80 -3.14
C SER A 35 3.18 -11.49 -3.57
N VAL A 36 2.38 -10.54 -4.05
CA VAL A 36 2.81 -9.19 -4.45
C VAL A 36 3.41 -8.43 -3.26
N SER A 37 2.73 -8.46 -2.11
CA SER A 37 3.19 -7.80 -0.90
C SER A 37 4.53 -8.38 -0.43
N THR A 38 4.64 -9.70 -0.37
CA THR A 38 5.88 -10.39 0.01
C THR A 38 7.03 -10.03 -0.94
N LEU A 39 6.80 -10.10 -2.25
CA LEU A 39 7.81 -9.78 -3.25
C LEU A 39 8.25 -8.31 -3.16
N SER A 40 7.29 -7.40 -2.99
CA SER A 40 7.56 -5.96 -2.82
C SER A 40 8.43 -5.70 -1.60
N ASN A 41 8.14 -6.36 -0.48
CA ASN A 41 8.89 -6.17 0.76
C ASN A 41 10.29 -6.80 0.68
N LEU A 42 10.43 -7.97 0.05
CA LEU A 42 11.74 -8.59 -0.19
C LEU A 42 12.61 -7.72 -1.11
N ALA A 43 12.01 -7.19 -2.18
CA ALA A 43 12.68 -6.23 -3.04
C ALA A 43 13.12 -5.00 -2.24
N MET A 44 12.21 -4.38 -1.49
CA MET A 44 12.53 -3.21 -0.66
C MET A 44 13.66 -3.50 0.33
N LYS A 45 13.67 -4.68 0.97
CA LYS A 45 14.73 -5.10 1.89
C LYS A 45 16.08 -5.30 1.19
N LYS A 46 16.09 -5.79 -0.05
CA LYS A 46 17.31 -5.98 -0.84
C LYS A 46 17.88 -4.66 -1.37
N PHE A 47 17.01 -3.73 -1.78
CA PHE A 47 17.41 -2.47 -2.39
C PHE A 47 17.64 -1.33 -1.39
N THR A 48 17.26 -1.49 -0.12
CA THR A 48 17.36 -0.44 0.91
C THR A 48 18.31 -0.83 2.04
N ASP A 49 19.27 0.05 2.36
CA ASP A 49 20.15 -0.12 3.52
C ASP A 49 19.40 0.11 4.84
N MET A 50 18.98 -1.00 5.45
CA MET A 50 18.26 -1.00 6.72
C MET A 50 19.11 -0.51 7.90
N ARG A 51 20.44 -0.70 7.87
CA ARG A 51 21.32 -0.25 8.97
C ARG A 51 21.38 1.27 9.02
N ARG A 52 21.55 1.90 7.86
CA ARG A 52 21.57 3.36 7.74
C ARG A 52 20.23 3.98 8.13
N LEU A 53 19.12 3.36 7.72
CA LEU A 53 17.78 3.82 8.11
C LEU A 53 17.54 3.72 9.62
N ASN A 54 17.98 2.65 10.28
CA ASN A 54 17.80 2.49 11.72
C ASN A 54 18.60 3.52 12.52
N ARG A 55 19.84 3.82 12.11
CA ARG A 55 20.66 4.87 12.74
C ARG A 55 19.99 6.24 12.62
N TYR A 56 19.51 6.60 11.44
CA TYR A 56 18.80 7.87 11.24
C TYR A 56 17.49 7.96 12.02
N GLN A 57 16.77 6.85 12.18
CA GLN A 57 15.57 6.81 13.03
C GLN A 57 15.90 7.06 14.50
N GLN A 58 16.99 6.48 15.02
CA GLN A 58 17.43 6.74 16.40
C GLN A 58 17.81 8.21 16.60
N GLU A 59 18.55 8.81 15.66
CA GLU A 59 18.89 10.25 15.71
C GLU A 59 17.63 11.14 15.71
N ILE A 60 16.63 10.82 14.89
CA ILE A 60 15.35 11.54 14.85
C ILE A 60 14.59 11.38 16.17
N LYS A 61 14.59 10.18 16.77
CA LYS A 61 13.91 9.92 18.04
C LYS A 61 14.53 10.75 19.17
N GLN A 62 15.85 10.73 19.29
CA GLN A 62 16.58 11.56 20.26
C GLN A 62 16.29 13.06 20.06
N PHE A 63 16.19 13.51 18.79
CA PHE A 63 15.81 14.89 18.50
C PHE A 63 14.38 15.23 18.96
N ARG A 64 13.41 14.35 18.73
CA ARG A 64 12.02 14.53 19.17
C ARG A 64 11.89 14.56 20.69
N GLU A 65 12.67 13.75 21.40
CA GLU A 65 12.73 13.76 22.87
C GLU A 65 13.28 15.10 23.37
N MET A 66 14.41 15.56 22.82
CA MET A 66 14.98 16.88 23.15
C MET A 66 14.03 18.04 22.82
N GLU A 67 13.29 17.96 21.70
CA GLU A 67 12.30 18.97 21.32
C GLU A 67 11.15 19.00 22.33
N LYS A 68 10.63 17.84 22.73
CA LYS A 68 9.56 17.72 23.74
C LYS A 68 10.01 18.23 25.10
N GLU A 69 11.24 17.95 25.52
CA GLU A 69 11.82 18.49 26.75
C GLU A 69 12.00 20.01 26.67
N ALA A 70 12.54 20.53 25.57
CA ALA A 70 12.73 21.96 25.37
C ALA A 70 11.40 22.73 25.40
N GLN A 71 10.33 22.15 24.85
CA GLN A 71 8.97 22.72 24.91
C GLN A 71 8.40 22.70 26.32
N LYS A 72 8.58 21.60 27.08
CA LYS A 72 8.09 21.47 28.46
C LYS A 72 8.80 22.39 29.43
N THR A 73 10.12 22.50 29.33
CA THR A 73 10.95 23.27 30.28
C THR A 73 11.10 24.74 29.87
N GLN A 74 10.61 25.14 28.68
CA GLN A 74 10.75 26.49 28.09
C GLN A 74 12.17 27.09 28.18
N ASN A 75 13.19 26.23 28.19
CA ASN A 75 14.56 26.65 28.38
C ASN A 75 15.12 27.23 27.09
N GLU A 76 15.45 28.52 27.11
CA GLU A 76 15.93 29.26 25.95
C GLU A 76 17.22 28.67 25.34
N LYS A 77 18.11 28.12 26.17
CA LYS A 77 19.35 27.47 25.70
C LYS A 77 19.06 26.18 24.94
N LEU A 78 18.12 25.38 25.44
CA LEU A 78 17.70 24.13 24.79
C LEU A 78 16.94 24.41 23.49
N LEU A 79 16.05 25.41 23.47
CA LEU A 79 15.35 25.84 22.27
C LEU A 79 16.31 26.29 21.16
N ARG A 80 17.34 27.07 21.50
CA ARG A 80 18.39 27.47 20.53
C ARG A 80 19.15 26.25 19.98
N LYS A 81 19.46 25.26 20.82
CA LYS A 81 20.13 24.00 20.42
C LYS A 81 19.25 23.16 19.47
N VAL A 82 17.96 23.02 19.79
CA VAL A 82 16.97 22.32 18.94
C VAL A 82 16.82 23.03 17.60
N LYS A 83 16.67 24.37 17.60
CA LYS A 83 16.55 25.16 16.36
C LYS A 83 17.75 24.98 15.43
N ARG A 84 18.98 24.93 15.97
CA ARG A 84 20.20 24.67 15.18
C ARG A 84 20.22 23.25 14.59
N ARG A 85 19.77 22.24 15.34
CA ARG A 85 19.74 20.84 14.87
C ARG A 85 18.59 20.53 13.90
N LYS A 86 17.53 21.34 13.90
CA LYS A 86 16.34 21.14 13.04
C LYS A 86 16.71 20.99 11.56
N ALA A 87 17.57 21.85 11.02
CA ALA A 87 17.96 21.80 9.60
C ALA A 87 18.70 20.49 9.24
N TYR A 88 19.57 19.99 10.12
CA TYR A 88 20.25 18.72 9.93
C TYR A 88 19.26 17.54 9.92
N ILE A 89 18.34 17.51 10.88
CA ILE A 89 17.33 16.44 10.98
C ILE A 89 16.36 16.49 9.80
N GLU A 90 15.97 17.67 9.35
CA GLU A 90 15.13 17.85 8.17
C GLU A 90 15.82 17.31 6.91
N ASN A 91 17.13 17.56 6.74
CA ASN A 91 17.91 16.99 5.65
C ASN A 91 17.96 15.45 5.71
N ILE A 92 18.13 14.87 6.91
CA ILE A 92 18.04 13.42 7.10
C ILE A 92 16.66 12.89 6.70
N GLN A 93 15.58 13.53 7.17
CA GLN A 93 14.21 13.13 6.85
C GLN A 93 13.96 13.16 5.34
N ARG A 94 14.39 14.22 4.65
CA ARG A 94 14.33 14.32 3.18
C ARG A 94 15.14 13.21 2.50
N GLY A 95 16.35 12.94 3.00
CA GLY A 95 17.18 11.85 2.51
C GLY A 95 16.56 10.47 2.69
N MET A 96 15.88 10.23 3.82
CA MET A 96 15.15 8.99 4.10
C MET A 96 13.94 8.83 3.18
N LEU A 97 13.19 9.91 2.93
CA LEU A 97 12.10 9.91 1.96
C LEU A 97 12.62 9.57 0.57
N GLY A 98 13.71 10.21 0.12
CA GLY A 98 14.34 9.89 -1.17
C GLY A 98 14.85 8.45 -1.27
N ALA A 99 15.43 7.91 -0.20
CA ALA A 99 15.89 6.53 -0.14
C ALA A 99 14.75 5.50 -0.23
N ARG A 100 13.53 5.86 0.18
CA ARG A 100 12.32 5.03 0.04
C ARG A 100 11.62 5.24 -1.30
N CYS A 101 11.56 6.48 -1.77
CA CYS A 101 10.88 6.83 -3.02
C CYS A 101 11.63 6.31 -4.26
N LYS A 102 12.96 6.33 -4.25
CA LYS A 102 13.77 5.80 -5.38
C LYS A 102 13.43 4.34 -5.72
N PRO A 103 13.51 3.38 -4.78
CA PRO A 103 13.13 2.01 -5.07
C PRO A 103 11.64 1.90 -5.37
N SER A 104 10.75 2.60 -4.64
CA SER A 104 9.31 2.49 -4.92
C SER A 104 8.93 2.97 -6.32
N LEU A 105 9.56 4.03 -6.84
CA LEU A 105 9.29 4.53 -8.19
C LEU A 105 9.69 3.51 -9.26
N LEU A 106 10.84 2.83 -9.07
CA LEU A 106 11.31 1.78 -9.95
C LEU A 106 10.31 0.60 -9.97
N PHE A 107 9.77 0.22 -8.82
CA PHE A 107 8.80 -0.87 -8.71
C PHE A 107 7.37 -0.48 -9.12
N ILE A 108 7.01 0.81 -9.10
CA ILE A 108 5.70 1.27 -9.54
C ILE A 108 5.43 0.91 -11.01
N ILE A 109 6.42 1.02 -11.89
CA ILE A 109 6.27 0.73 -13.32
C ILE A 109 5.84 -0.72 -13.59
N PRO A 110 6.59 -1.76 -13.13
CA PRO A 110 6.16 -3.14 -13.33
C PRO A 110 4.84 -3.45 -12.61
N PHE A 111 4.59 -2.83 -11.45
CA PHE A 111 3.29 -2.99 -10.80
C PHE A 111 2.16 -2.42 -11.65
N MET A 112 2.27 -1.21 -12.19
CA MET A 112 1.24 -0.62 -13.03
C MET A 112 0.87 -1.51 -14.22
N LEU A 113 1.86 -2.14 -14.86
CA LEU A 113 1.61 -3.06 -15.98
C LEU A 113 0.80 -4.28 -15.53
N ILE A 114 1.21 -4.93 -14.44
CA ILE A 114 0.48 -6.08 -13.87
C ILE A 114 -0.94 -5.68 -13.48
N PHE A 115 -1.10 -4.56 -12.78
CA PHE A 115 -2.41 -4.07 -12.36
C PHE A 115 -3.30 -3.66 -13.54
N SER A 116 -2.73 -3.18 -14.64
CA SER A 116 -3.49 -2.88 -15.86
C SER A 116 -4.05 -4.15 -16.49
N VAL A 117 -3.25 -5.23 -16.55
CA VAL A 117 -3.69 -6.55 -17.04
C VAL A 117 -4.77 -7.14 -16.13
N LEU A 118 -4.56 -7.12 -14.80
CA LEU A 118 -5.53 -7.62 -13.84
C LEU A 118 -6.83 -6.81 -13.86
N ARG A 119 -6.76 -5.50 -14.06
CA ARG A 119 -7.95 -4.66 -14.23
C ARG A 119 -8.73 -5.08 -15.48
N GLY A 120 -8.06 -5.31 -16.61
CA GLY A 120 -8.71 -5.83 -17.81
C GLY A 120 -9.37 -7.20 -17.59
N PHE A 121 -8.75 -8.06 -16.79
CA PHE A 121 -9.30 -9.38 -16.44
C PHE A 121 -10.57 -9.29 -15.57
N TYR A 122 -10.60 -8.36 -14.60
CA TYR A 122 -11.76 -8.13 -13.73
C TYR A 122 -12.72 -7.04 -14.23
N SER A 123 -12.64 -6.66 -15.51
CA SER A 123 -13.57 -5.73 -16.17
C SER A 123 -14.36 -6.46 -17.26
N GLU A 124 -15.66 -6.22 -17.34
CA GLU A 124 -16.56 -6.81 -18.33
C GLU A 124 -17.40 -5.70 -18.96
N ALA A 125 -17.38 -5.61 -20.30
CA ALA A 125 -18.12 -4.60 -21.06
C ALA A 125 -17.92 -3.14 -20.58
N GLY A 126 -16.74 -2.81 -20.05
CA GLY A 126 -16.42 -1.47 -19.54
C GLY A 126 -16.86 -1.21 -18.09
N ALA A 127 -17.40 -2.22 -17.39
CA ALA A 127 -17.75 -2.15 -15.98
C ALA A 127 -16.88 -3.11 -15.14
N ASP A 128 -16.45 -2.67 -13.96
CA ASP A 128 -15.69 -3.51 -13.04
C ASP A 128 -16.59 -4.57 -12.40
N ILE A 129 -16.12 -5.82 -12.39
CA ILE A 129 -16.82 -6.95 -11.78
C ILE A 129 -16.74 -6.85 -10.26
N ILE A 130 -17.82 -7.22 -9.59
CA ILE A 130 -17.88 -7.32 -8.14
C ILE A 130 -17.21 -8.63 -7.70
N VAL A 131 -16.11 -8.50 -6.98
CA VAL A 131 -15.30 -9.66 -6.59
C VAL A 131 -15.57 -10.11 -5.16
N ALA A 132 -15.80 -9.18 -4.24
CA ALA A 132 -16.04 -9.49 -2.82
C ALA A 132 -17.25 -8.72 -2.30
N VAL A 133 -17.96 -9.30 -1.33
CA VAL A 133 -19.08 -8.63 -0.65
C VAL A 133 -18.75 -8.52 0.83
N LEU A 134 -18.79 -7.31 1.36
CA LEU A 134 -18.71 -7.07 2.79
C LEU A 134 -20.08 -7.27 3.43
N PRO A 135 -20.19 -7.95 4.58
CA PRO A 135 -21.46 -8.23 5.24
C PRO A 135 -22.07 -7.00 5.95
N PHE A 136 -21.53 -5.81 5.73
CA PHE A 136 -22.03 -4.55 6.29
C PHE A 136 -22.24 -3.51 5.20
N ASP A 137 -23.24 -2.65 5.41
CA ASP A 137 -23.66 -1.63 4.46
C ASP A 137 -22.79 -0.38 4.55
N ALA A 138 -21.56 -0.48 4.04
CA ALA A 138 -20.60 0.63 4.02
C ALA A 138 -21.16 1.91 3.36
N HIS A 139 -22.08 1.75 2.40
CA HIS A 139 -22.73 2.85 1.69
C HIS A 139 -23.60 3.76 2.59
N GLN A 140 -24.13 3.23 3.71
CA GLN A 140 -24.96 4.02 4.65
C GLN A 140 -24.12 4.98 5.49
N LEU A 141 -22.85 4.63 5.74
CA LEU A 141 -21.93 5.46 6.53
C LEU A 141 -21.15 6.45 5.66
N LEU A 142 -20.75 6.04 4.45
CA LEU A 142 -19.90 6.84 3.57
C LEU A 142 -20.45 6.82 2.13
N PRO A 143 -21.46 7.65 1.79
CA PRO A 143 -22.13 7.58 0.49
C PRO A 143 -21.19 7.81 -0.70
N PHE A 144 -20.08 8.55 -0.51
CA PHE A 144 -19.08 8.81 -1.55
C PHE A 144 -18.28 7.59 -2.00
N ILE A 145 -18.31 6.47 -1.25
CA ILE A 145 -17.61 5.25 -1.65
C ILE A 145 -18.36 4.50 -2.75
N THR A 146 -19.66 4.80 -2.91
CA THR A 146 -20.50 4.16 -3.93
C THR A 146 -20.09 4.68 -5.30
N GLY A 147 -19.79 3.77 -6.23
CA GLY A 147 -19.25 4.08 -7.56
C GLY A 147 -17.72 4.20 -7.60
N MET A 148 -17.06 4.61 -6.52
CA MET A 148 -15.59 4.62 -6.42
C MET A 148 -15.02 3.28 -5.98
N LEU A 149 -15.60 2.68 -4.92
CA LEU A 149 -15.09 1.47 -4.29
C LEU A 149 -15.95 0.23 -4.54
N GLY A 150 -17.13 0.41 -5.11
CA GLY A 150 -18.09 -0.66 -5.24
C GLY A 150 -19.51 -0.19 -5.46
N LYS A 151 -20.43 -1.15 -5.43
CA LYS A 151 -21.88 -0.93 -5.56
C LYS A 151 -22.61 -1.71 -4.46
N PRO A 152 -23.74 -1.22 -3.96
CA PRO A 152 -24.57 -1.99 -3.04
C PRO A 152 -25.08 -3.25 -3.74
N VAL A 153 -25.05 -4.38 -3.04
CA VAL A 153 -25.54 -5.69 -3.52
C VAL A 153 -26.43 -6.28 -2.44
N ALA A 154 -27.38 -7.14 -2.81
CA ALA A 154 -28.15 -7.90 -1.83
C ALA A 154 -27.19 -8.65 -0.86
N GLY A 155 -27.24 -8.31 0.42
CA GLY A 155 -26.35 -8.86 1.46
C GLY A 155 -25.14 -7.98 1.83
N GLY A 156 -25.03 -6.74 1.32
CA GLY A 156 -24.09 -5.73 1.82
C GLY A 156 -23.41 -4.90 0.73
N PHE A 157 -22.12 -4.60 0.90
CA PHE A 157 -21.37 -3.78 -0.05
C PHE A 157 -20.48 -4.62 -0.98
N GLY A 158 -20.78 -4.61 -2.28
CA GLY A 158 -20.00 -5.30 -3.30
C GLY A 158 -18.81 -4.46 -3.76
N MET A 159 -17.59 -4.96 -3.54
CA MET A 159 -16.34 -4.30 -3.90
C MET A 159 -15.80 -4.78 -5.24
N THR A 160 -15.18 -3.85 -5.98
CA THR A 160 -14.41 -4.17 -7.19
C THR A 160 -13.07 -4.79 -6.84
N PHE A 161 -12.37 -5.34 -7.84
CA PHE A 161 -11.00 -5.84 -7.70
C PHE A 161 -10.08 -4.83 -7.03
N TRP A 162 -10.12 -3.56 -7.47
CA TRP A 162 -9.21 -2.52 -6.97
C TRP A 162 -9.43 -2.24 -5.49
N SER A 163 -10.69 -2.16 -5.07
CA SER A 163 -11.08 -1.86 -3.70
C SER A 163 -10.80 -3.01 -2.76
N PHE A 164 -11.07 -4.24 -3.19
CA PHE A 164 -10.76 -5.42 -2.39
C PHE A 164 -9.25 -5.64 -2.27
N TYR A 165 -8.49 -5.45 -3.36
CA TYR A 165 -7.03 -5.48 -3.32
C TYR A 165 -6.46 -4.40 -2.39
N PHE A 166 -6.98 -3.18 -2.44
CA PHE A 166 -6.55 -2.09 -1.57
C PHE A 166 -6.83 -2.39 -0.09
N LEU A 167 -8.02 -2.92 0.22
CA LEU A 167 -8.40 -3.34 1.58
C LEU A 167 -7.45 -4.42 2.11
N LEU A 168 -7.20 -5.46 1.32
CA LEU A 168 -6.22 -6.49 1.65
C LEU A 168 -4.82 -5.92 1.79
N GLY A 169 -4.43 -4.99 0.93
CA GLY A 169 -3.16 -4.28 1.00
C GLY A 169 -2.98 -3.55 2.34
N LEU A 170 -3.97 -2.77 2.78
CA LEU A 170 -3.92 -2.07 4.06
C LEU A 170 -3.89 -3.04 5.25
N GLY A 171 -4.76 -4.05 5.25
CA GLY A 171 -4.85 -5.04 6.31
C GLY A 171 -3.58 -5.90 6.42
N LEU A 172 -3.19 -6.56 5.33
CA LEU A 172 -2.04 -7.45 5.27
C LEU A 172 -0.72 -6.70 5.44
N SER A 173 -0.59 -5.47 4.93
CA SER A 173 0.63 -4.68 5.12
C SER A 173 0.88 -4.40 6.60
N SER A 174 -0.16 -4.11 7.39
CA SER A 174 -0.01 -3.89 8.83
C SER A 174 0.50 -5.15 9.57
N ILE A 175 -0.03 -6.32 9.22
CA ILE A 175 0.37 -7.62 9.80
C ILE A 175 1.79 -7.97 9.37
N LEU A 176 2.08 -7.81 8.10
CA LEU A 176 3.35 -8.19 7.50
C LEU A 176 4.50 -7.28 7.98
N GLN A 177 4.23 -6.00 8.21
CA GLN A 177 5.16 -5.09 8.89
C GLN A 177 5.42 -5.49 10.35
N ARG A 178 4.40 -5.98 11.07
CA ARG A 178 4.58 -6.52 12.44
C ARG A 178 5.48 -7.75 12.44
N ILE A 179 5.25 -8.68 11.52
CA ILE A 179 6.05 -9.91 11.39
C ILE A 179 7.49 -9.60 11.00
N MET A 180 7.71 -8.66 10.09
CA MET A 180 9.07 -8.29 9.65
C MET A 180 9.82 -7.37 10.61
N GLY A 181 9.19 -6.92 11.70
CA GLY A 181 9.82 -6.01 12.66
C GLY A 181 10.18 -4.65 12.06
N THR A 182 9.70 -4.33 10.85
CA THR A 182 9.89 -3.04 10.18
C THR A 182 8.77 -2.06 10.52
N GLN A 183 7.91 -2.40 11.49
CA GLN A 183 7.09 -1.39 12.17
C GLN A 183 8.07 -0.31 12.61
N VAL A 184 8.01 0.83 11.91
CA VAL A 184 8.55 2.09 12.40
C VAL A 184 7.69 2.37 13.62
N MET A 185 7.97 1.70 14.74
CA MET A 185 7.25 1.85 15.97
C MET A 185 7.48 3.31 16.36
N THR A 186 6.44 4.10 16.11
CA THR A 186 6.16 5.32 16.83
C THR A 186 6.03 4.93 18.30
N SER A 187 7.18 4.79 18.96
CA SER A 187 7.31 4.85 20.41
C SER A 187 7.80 6.24 20.77
#